data_AF-A0A1H9JBA2-F1
#
_entry.id   AF-A0A1H9JBA2-F1
#
_cell.length_a   1.000
_cell.length_b   1.000
_cell.length_c   1.000
_cell.angle_alpha   90.00
_cell.angle_beta   90.00
_cell.angle_gamma   90.00
#
_symmetry.space_group_name_H-M   'P 1'
#
loop_
_entity.id
_entity.type
_entity.pdbx_description
1 polymer ?
#
loop_
_entity_poly.entity_id
_entity_poly.type
_entity_poly.pdbx_seq_one_letter_code
_entity_poly.pdbx_strand_id
1 'polypeptide(L)' 'MLDGGWVTAARTAGLSAVAAKRLAKIDSSVAAFIGCGVQARSHLKVFADLFPLTEIRAFGRGAENRDKLCQ' A
#
# COMPACT_ATOMS: atom_id res chain seq x y z
N MET A 1 -25.07 4.63 4.95
CA MET A 1 -24.06 4.67 6.04
C MET A 1 -22.69 4.42 5.42
N LEU A 2 -21.66 5.15 5.86
CA LEU A 2 -20.27 4.93 5.44
C LEU A 2 -19.62 3.85 6.31
N ASP A 3 -18.83 2.96 5.72
CA ASP A 3 -18.09 1.91 6.44
C ASP A 3 -16.90 2.51 7.20
N GLY A 4 -16.92 2.41 8.54
CA GLY A 4 -15.88 2.97 9.41
C GLY A 4 -14.50 2.30 9.25
N GLY A 5 -14.48 1.04 8.82
CA GLY A 5 -13.25 0.31 8.52
C GLY A 5 -12.53 0.88 7.31
N TRP A 6 -13.29 1.19 6.24
CA TRP A 6 -12.77 1.82 5.03
C TRP A 6 -12.19 3.21 5.31
N VAL A 7 -12.90 4.06 6.07
CA VAL A 7 -12.43 5.42 6.43
C VAL A 7 -11.11 5.35 7.21
N THR A 8 -10.98 4.39 8.13
CA THR A 8 -9.76 4.21 8.93
C THR A 8 -8.57 3.73 8.09
N ALA A 9 -8.80 2.84 7.13
CA ALA A 9 -7.76 2.39 6.20
C ALA A 9 -7.32 3.52 5.25
N ALA A 10 -8.28 4.26 4.69
CA ALA A 10 -8.02 5.36 3.77
C ALA A 10 -7.20 6.48 4.41
N ARG A 11 -7.55 6.93 5.63
CA ARG A 11 -6.78 7.99 6.33
C ARG A 11 -5.35 7.56 6.64
N THR A 12 -5.16 6.29 7.00
CA THR A 12 -3.83 5.74 7.35
C THR A 12 -2.95 5.67 6.10
N ALA A 13 -3.50 5.18 4.99
CA ALA A 13 -2.82 5.18 3.71
C ALA A 13 -2.48 6.60 3.24
N GLY A 14 -3.38 7.57 3.42
CA GLY A 14 -3.14 8.97 3.08
C GLY A 14 -1.98 9.61 3.86
N LEU A 15 -1.88 9.33 5.17
CA LEU A 15 -0.74 9.77 5.99
C LEU A 15 0.58 9.18 5.49
N SER A 16 0.62 7.87 5.24
CA SER A 16 1.80 7.19 4.69
C SER A 16 2.18 7.73 3.31
N ALA A 17 1.19 8.08 2.49
CA ALA A 17 1.39 8.68 1.17
C ALA A 17 2.02 10.06 1.22
N VAL A 18 1.58 10.92 2.14
CA VAL A 18 2.20 12.24 2.36
C VAL A 18 3.64 12.08 2.84
N ALA A 19 3.89 11.17 3.78
CA ALA A 19 5.23 10.88 4.26
C ALA A 19 6.14 10.37 3.13
N ALA A 20 5.67 9.37 2.36
CA ALA A 20 6.41 8.83 1.23
C ALA A 20 6.71 9.90 0.18
N LYS A 21 5.74 10.73 -0.19
CA LYS A 21 5.94 11.82 -1.17
C LYS A 21 7.04 12.81 -0.75
N ARG A 22 7.28 12.96 0.54
CA ARG A 22 8.28 13.91 1.08
C ARG A 22 9.63 13.26 1.38
N LEU A 23 9.64 11.96 1.70
CA LEU A 23 10.83 11.28 2.24
C LEU A 23 11.38 10.20 1.30
N ALA A 24 10.56 9.62 0.44
CA ALA A 24 10.99 8.64 -0.54
C ALA A 24 11.57 9.33 -1.78
N LYS A 25 12.40 8.60 -2.52
CA LYS A 25 12.88 9.08 -3.82
C LYS A 25 11.72 9.14 -4.81
N ILE A 26 11.67 10.20 -5.61
CA ILE A 26 10.58 10.43 -6.57
C ILE A 26 10.52 9.37 -7.68
N ASP A 27 11.65 8.71 -7.95
CA ASP A 27 11.83 7.64 -8.93
C ASP A 27 11.73 6.23 -8.31
N SER A 28 11.20 6.11 -7.09
CA SER A 28 11.02 4.81 -6.44
C SER A 28 10.12 3.91 -7.30
N SER A 29 10.68 2.81 -7.80
CA SER A 29 9.98 1.88 -8.70
C SER A 29 9.56 0.56 -8.03
N VAL A 30 10.00 0.32 -6.80
CA VAL A 30 9.73 -0.92 -6.06
C VAL A 30 9.14 -0.62 -4.70
N ALA A 31 7.98 -1.22 -4.38
CA ALA A 31 7.35 -1.13 -3.07
C ALA A 31 7.29 -2.50 -2.38
N ALA A 32 7.76 -2.59 -1.14
CA ALA A 32 7.69 -3.81 -0.35
C ALA A 32 6.62 -3.72 0.76
N PHE A 33 5.76 -4.72 0.83
CA PHE A 33 4.72 -4.85 1.85
C PHE A 33 5.02 -6.03 2.76
N ILE A 34 5.26 -5.73 4.04
CA ILE A 34 5.43 -6.73 5.09
C ILE A 34 4.09 -6.83 5.85
N GLY A 35 3.31 -7.86 5.50
CA GLY A 35 1.93 -8.03 5.92
C GLY A 35 0.94 -7.59 4.84
N CYS A 36 0.28 -8.56 4.19
CA CYS A 36 -0.53 -8.34 2.98
C CYS A 36 -2.04 -8.19 3.28
N GLY A 37 -2.38 -7.42 4.33
CA GLY A 37 -3.75 -7.20 4.78
C GLY A 37 -4.48 -6.03 4.09
N VAL A 38 -5.60 -5.60 4.68
CA VAL A 38 -6.41 -4.46 4.18
C VAL A 38 -5.60 -3.17 4.06
N GLN A 39 -4.67 -2.93 4.98
CA GLN A 39 -3.81 -1.75 4.95
C GLN A 39 -2.87 -1.77 3.75
N ALA A 40 -2.20 -2.89 3.47
CA ALA A 40 -1.28 -3.02 2.33
C ALA A 40 -1.97 -2.72 1.01
N ARG A 41 -3.19 -3.21 0.80
CA ARG A 41 -3.98 -2.91 -0.40
C ARG A 41 -4.30 -1.43 -0.53
N SER A 42 -4.72 -0.81 0.57
CA SER A 42 -5.04 0.62 0.59
C SER A 42 -3.80 1.49 0.33
N HIS A 43 -2.65 1.11 0.87
CA HIS A 43 -1.37 1.80 0.66
C HIS A 43 -0.84 1.62 -0.76
N LEU A 44 -0.91 0.40 -1.31
CA LEU A 44 -0.50 0.10 -2.68
C LEU A 44 -1.24 0.99 -3.67
N LYS A 45 -2.55 1.15 -3.52
CA LYS A 45 -3.33 2.02 -4.42
C LYS A 45 -2.83 3.46 -4.41
N VAL A 46 -2.57 4.03 -3.23
CA VAL A 46 -2.09 5.41 -3.13
C VAL A 46 -0.63 5.55 -3.58
N PHE A 47 0.22 4.56 -3.31
CA PHE A 47 1.62 4.60 -3.75
C PHE A 47 1.77 4.42 -5.26
N ALA A 48 0.93 3.60 -5.91
CA ALA A 48 0.90 3.47 -7.35
C ALA A 48 0.50 4.78 -8.05
N ASP A 49 -0.34 5.60 -7.42
CA ASP A 49 -0.71 6.93 -7.93
C ASP A 49 0.40 7.98 -7.71
N LEU A 50 1.33 7.75 -6.78
CA LEU A 50 2.37 8.71 -6.39
C LEU A 50 3.77 8.43 -6.95
N PHE A 51 4.06 7.17 -7.27
CA PHE A 51 5.37 6.70 -7.69
C PHE A 51 5.27 5.84 -8.95
N PRO A 52 6.31 5.81 -9.81
CA PRO A 52 6.35 4.96 -11.00
C PRO A 52 6.65 3.50 -10.62
N LEU A 53 5.77 2.88 -9.81
CA LEU A 53 5.96 1.51 -9.34
C LEU A 53 5.87 0.51 -10.50
N THR A 54 6.91 -0.30 -10.65
CA THR A 54 7.00 -1.39 -11.63
C THR A 54 7.04 -2.77 -10.97
N GLU A 55 7.36 -2.83 -9.67
CA GLU A 55 7.46 -4.09 -8.93
C GLU A 55 6.90 -3.91 -7.52
N ILE A 56 6.19 -4.93 -7.04
CA ILE A 56 5.78 -5.05 -5.65
C ILE A 56 6.36 -6.31 -5.03
N ARG A 57 6.85 -6.21 -3.79
CA ARG A 57 7.35 -7.35 -3.02
C ARG A 57 6.42 -7.60 -1.84
N ALA A 58 5.74 -8.75 -1.86
CA ALA A 58 4.79 -9.12 -0.81
C ALA A 58 5.40 -10.19 0.10
N PHE A 59 5.53 -9.88 1.40
CA PHE A 59 5.92 -10.86 2.42
C PHE A 59 4.83 -10.98 3.48
N GLY A 60 4.47 -12.20 3.84
CA GLY A 60 3.43 -12.46 4.83
C GLY A 60 3.27 -13.94 5.13
N ARG A 61 2.70 -14.24 6.30
CA ARG A 61 2.51 -15.62 6.79
C ARG A 61 1.53 -16.43 5.94
N GLY A 62 0.43 -15.83 5.49
CA GLY A 62 -0.60 -16.51 4.70
C GLY A 62 -0.42 -16.28 3.20
N ALA A 63 -0.37 -17.37 2.42
CA ALA A 63 -0.27 -17.31 0.96
C ALA A 63 -1.43 -16.54 0.31
N GLU A 64 -2.66 -16.84 0.74
CA GLU A 64 -3.87 -16.20 0.20
C GLU A 64 -3.84 -14.67 0.26
N ASN A 65 -3.34 -14.10 1.36
CA ASN A 65 -3.26 -12.64 1.51
C ASN A 65 -2.17 -12.02 0.62
N ARG A 66 -1.07 -12.74 0.37
CA ARG A 66 -0.03 -12.28 -0.56
C ARG A 66 -0.58 -12.28 -1.98
N ASP A 67 -1.24 -13.38 -2.36
CA ASP A 67 -1.78 -13.54 -3.71
C ASP A 67 -2.84 -12.47 -4.01
N LYS A 68 -3.74 -12.19 -3.03
CA LYS A 68 -4.72 -11.09 -3.13
C LYS A 68 -4.10 -9.69 -3.21
N LEU A 69 -2.87 -9.50 -2.76
CA LEU A 69 -2.16 -8.22 -2.90
C LEU A 69 -1.44 -8.12 -4.24
N CYS A 70 -1.08 -9.26 -4.84
CA CYS A 70 -0.36 -9.35 -6.11
C CYS A 70 -1.26 -9.55 -7.35
N GLN A 71 -2.57 -9.59 -7.18
CA GLN A 71 -3.57 -9.50 -8.26
C GLN A 71 -3.74 -8.06 -8.72
#